data_AF-A0A822ADV7-F1
#
_entry.id   AF-A0A822ADV7-F1
#
_cell.length_a   1.000
_cell.length_b   1.000
_cell.length_c   1.000
_cell.angle_alpha   90.00
_cell.angle_beta   90.00
_cell.angle_gamma   90.00
#
_symmetry.space_group_name_H-M   'P 1'
#
loop_
_entity.id
_entity.type
_entity.pdbx_description
1 polymer ?
#
loop_
_entity_poly.entity_id
_entity_poly.type
_entity_poly.pdbx_seq_one_letter_code
_entity_poly.pdbx_strand_id
1 'polypeptide(L)'
;MSASSSGTGTQVVCIDYCAVGNGGCDPHADCSHPDNSNDVKCECKAGWAMSGPATATGIQVVCSDFCQVANGGCHPNAACTHPADSNDVTCTCNAGYAMSESSVGTGTQVECKDYCAVGNGGCDPHADCSHPDNSNDVKCECKAGWAMSGPATATGIQAVCSGMLPIETR
;
A
#
# COMPACT_ATOMS: atom_id res chain seq x y z
N MET A 1 51.34 -3.66 -10.81
CA MET A 1 52.24 -3.73 -11.98
C MET A 1 52.18 -2.40 -12.69
N SER A 2 53.34 -1.92 -13.13
CA SER A 2 53.72 -0.52 -13.32
C SER A 2 52.96 0.27 -14.37
N ALA A 3 52.80 1.58 -14.15
CA ALA A 3 52.65 2.56 -15.21
C ALA A 3 53.66 3.69 -14.97
N SER A 4 54.65 3.79 -15.84
CA SER A 4 55.51 4.96 -15.98
C SER A 4 54.97 5.80 -17.12
N SER A 5 54.66 7.07 -16.88
CA SER A 5 54.64 8.10 -17.91
C SER A 5 55.05 9.44 -17.30
N SER A 6 56.17 9.97 -17.81
CA SER A 6 56.67 11.30 -17.51
C SER A 6 55.78 12.35 -18.15
N GLY A 7 55.30 13.29 -17.35
CA GLY A 7 54.65 14.53 -17.79
C GLY A 7 54.68 15.49 -16.61
N THR A 8 55.06 16.75 -16.85
CA THR A 8 55.09 17.83 -15.86
C THR A 8 53.68 18.02 -15.29
N GLY A 9 53.39 17.35 -14.18
CA GLY A 9 52.04 17.22 -13.64
C GLY A 9 51.59 18.50 -12.96
N THR A 10 50.70 19.25 -13.62
CA THR A 10 49.63 19.91 -12.88
C THR A 10 48.90 18.78 -12.14
N GLN A 11 48.97 18.74 -10.81
CA GLN A 11 48.24 17.75 -10.03
C GLN A 11 46.75 17.98 -10.28
N VAL A 12 46.16 17.24 -11.21
CA VAL A 12 44.71 17.25 -11.43
C VAL A 12 44.11 16.54 -10.24
N VAL A 13 43.55 17.32 -9.31
CA VAL A 13 42.76 16.77 -8.22
C VAL A 13 41.40 16.45 -8.81
N CYS A 14 41.13 15.16 -9.03
CA CYS A 14 39.78 14.70 -9.33
C CYS A 14 38.92 14.84 -8.08
N ILE A 15 37.76 15.48 -8.20
CA ILE A 15 36.76 15.57 -7.14
C ILE A 15 35.68 14.54 -7.48
N ASP A 16 35.29 13.75 -6.49
CA ASP A 16 34.11 12.91 -6.58
C ASP A 16 32.86 13.80 -6.56
N TYR A 17 32.09 13.80 -7.65
CA TYR A 17 30.87 14.59 -7.78
C TYR A 17 29.79 14.14 -6.78
N CYS A 18 29.74 12.86 -6.39
CA CYS A 18 28.82 12.38 -5.37
C CYS A 18 29.16 12.93 -3.97
N ALA A 19 30.44 13.21 -3.70
CA ALA A 19 30.87 13.83 -2.45
C ALA A 19 30.45 15.31 -2.33
N VAL A 20 30.04 15.95 -3.43
CA VAL A 20 29.61 17.35 -3.46
C VAL A 20 28.12 17.43 -3.75
N GLY A 21 27.33 17.74 -2.72
CA GLY A 21 25.88 17.92 -2.88
C GLY A 21 25.15 16.68 -3.43
N ASN A 22 25.62 15.48 -3.08
CA ASN A 22 25.09 14.19 -3.55
C ASN A 22 25.02 14.09 -5.08
N GLY A 23 25.93 14.73 -5.81
CA GLY A 23 25.90 14.78 -7.28
C GLY A 23 24.65 15.46 -7.87
N GLY A 24 23.88 16.20 -7.05
CA GLY A 24 22.58 16.77 -7.43
C GLY A 24 21.40 15.80 -7.32
N CYS A 25 21.61 14.60 -6.78
CA CYS A 25 20.55 13.62 -6.53
C CYS A 25 19.62 14.05 -5.39
N ASP A 26 18.39 13.52 -5.41
CA ASP A 26 17.42 13.64 -4.32
C ASP A 26 18.01 13.18 -2.96
N PRO A 27 17.62 13.76 -1.82
CA PRO A 27 18.03 13.30 -0.49
C PRO A 27 17.76 11.81 -0.21
N HIS A 28 16.74 11.26 -0.84
CA HIS A 28 16.34 9.85 -0.77
C HIS A 28 16.88 9.02 -1.94
N ALA A 29 17.85 9.52 -2.68
CA ALA A 29 18.60 8.78 -3.69
C ALA A 29 20.07 8.59 -3.28
N ASP A 30 20.62 7.45 -3.68
CA ASP A 30 22.05 7.17 -3.67
C ASP A 30 22.69 7.67 -4.97
N CYS A 31 23.83 8.34 -4.84
CA CYS A 31 24.64 8.79 -5.96
C CYS A 31 25.73 7.78 -6.29
N SER A 32 25.93 7.52 -7.58
CA SER A 32 27.02 6.69 -8.11
C SER A 32 27.53 7.24 -9.45
N HIS A 33 28.76 6.88 -9.83
CA HIS A 33 29.31 7.21 -11.14
C HIS A 33 30.22 6.08 -11.66
N PRO A 34 30.39 5.90 -12.98
CA PRO A 34 31.43 5.03 -13.52
C PRO A 34 32.84 5.60 -13.28
N ASP A 35 33.83 4.72 -13.12
CA ASP A 35 35.24 5.14 -13.00
C ASP A 35 35.68 5.93 -14.23
N ASN A 36 36.36 7.05 -14.01
CA ASN A 36 36.88 7.95 -15.06
C ASN A 36 35.80 8.60 -15.96
N SER A 37 34.56 8.73 -15.48
CA SER A 37 33.51 9.55 -16.12
C SER A 37 33.07 10.69 -15.20
N ASN A 38 32.50 11.74 -15.80
CA ASN A 38 31.78 12.80 -15.08
C ASN A 38 30.27 12.51 -14.98
N ASP A 39 29.82 11.34 -15.47
CA ASP A 39 28.41 10.97 -15.45
C ASP A 39 27.96 10.63 -14.04
N VAL A 40 26.90 11.28 -13.56
CA VAL A 40 26.26 10.98 -12.27
C VAL A 40 25.00 10.14 -12.51
N LYS A 41 24.86 9.05 -11.76
CA LYS A 41 23.65 8.23 -11.68
C LYS A 41 23.05 8.33 -10.28
N CYS A 42 21.79 8.73 -10.25
CA CYS A 42 20.97 8.73 -9.04
C CYS A 42 20.03 7.52 -9.03
N GLU A 43 19.91 6.84 -7.90
CA GLU A 43 18.99 5.72 -7.72
C GLU A 43 18.25 5.87 -6.39
N CYS A 44 16.93 5.77 -6.37
CA CYS A 44 16.18 5.90 -5.13
C CYS A 44 16.58 4.80 -4.13
N LYS A 45 16.71 5.19 -2.86
CA LYS A 45 16.98 4.28 -1.75
C LYS A 45 15.85 3.27 -1.60
N ALA A 46 16.13 2.18 -0.90
CA ALA A 46 15.10 1.23 -0.52
C ALA A 46 13.95 1.95 0.22
N GLY A 47 12.70 1.62 -0.11
CA GLY A 47 11.53 2.34 0.42
C GLY A 47 11.11 3.57 -0.40
N TRP A 48 11.84 3.93 -1.46
CA TRP A 48 11.54 5.09 -2.30
C TRP A 48 11.42 4.71 -3.78
N ALA A 49 10.44 5.32 -4.45
CA ALA A 49 10.18 5.15 -5.86
C ALA A 49 10.43 6.46 -6.63
N MET A 50 10.85 6.33 -7.88
CA MET A 50 10.91 7.47 -8.78
C MET A 50 9.50 8.03 -8.98
N SER A 51 9.37 9.32 -8.76
CA SER A 51 8.14 10.09 -8.94
C SER A 51 8.42 11.24 -9.91
N GLY A 52 7.55 11.42 -10.91
CA GLY A 52 7.73 12.46 -11.93
C GLY A 52 8.47 11.99 -13.20
N PRO A 53 8.60 12.87 -14.21
CA PRO A 53 9.19 12.51 -15.49
C PRO A 53 10.69 12.27 -15.35
N ALA A 54 11.16 11.10 -15.80
CA ALA A 54 12.58 10.84 -15.97
C ALA A 54 13.16 11.91 -16.90
N THR A 55 14.03 12.77 -16.39
CA THR A 55 14.75 13.72 -17.24
C THR A 55 15.80 12.94 -18.04
N ALA A 56 15.96 13.30 -19.32
CA ALA A 56 16.90 12.64 -20.23
C ALA A 56 18.37 12.70 -19.77
N THR A 57 18.68 13.54 -18.77
CA THR A 57 20.02 13.72 -18.20
C THR A 57 20.26 12.90 -16.93
N GLY A 58 19.28 12.17 -16.38
CA GLY A 58 19.47 11.27 -15.22
C GLY A 58 19.77 11.93 -13.86
N ILE A 59 20.15 13.21 -13.85
CA ILE A 59 20.57 13.97 -12.65
C ILE A 59 19.38 14.44 -11.79
N GLN A 60 18.15 14.40 -12.30
CA GLN A 60 16.95 14.84 -11.56
C GLN A 60 16.00 13.67 -11.36
N VAL A 61 16.45 12.68 -10.60
CA VAL A 61 15.53 11.70 -10.00
C VAL A 61 14.86 12.39 -8.81
N VAL A 62 13.54 12.32 -8.73
CA VAL A 62 12.79 12.72 -7.53
C VAL A 62 12.25 11.46 -6.88
N CYS A 63 12.61 11.25 -5.63
CA CYS A 63 12.24 10.05 -4.90
C CYS A 63 11.09 10.36 -3.94
N SER A 64 9.99 9.65 -4.11
CA SER A 64 8.86 9.70 -3.18
C SER A 64 8.72 8.34 -2.49
N ASP A 65 8.19 8.34 -1.28
CA ASP A 65 7.84 7.12 -0.54
C ASP A 65 7.02 6.16 -1.43
N PHE A 66 7.32 4.86 -1.42
CA PHE A 66 6.63 3.87 -2.26
C PHE A 66 5.11 3.93 -2.10
N CYS A 67 4.61 4.15 -0.89
CA CYS A 67 3.19 4.22 -0.61
C CYS A 67 2.54 5.51 -1.13
N GLN A 68 3.31 6.54 -1.47
CA GLN A 68 2.80 7.74 -2.14
C GLN A 68 2.72 7.54 -3.66
N VAL A 69 3.52 6.65 -4.23
CA VAL A 69 3.53 6.35 -5.66
C VAL A 69 2.58 5.19 -5.95
N ALA A 70 1.42 5.49 -6.55
CA ALA A 70 0.39 4.50 -6.88
C ALA A 70 -0.01 3.58 -5.69
N ASN A 71 -0.03 4.13 -4.47
CA ASN A 71 -0.31 3.40 -3.22
C ASN A 71 0.58 2.17 -3.01
N GLY A 72 1.84 2.20 -3.46
CA GLY A 72 2.73 1.04 -3.42
C GLY A 72 2.24 -0.16 -4.24
N GLY A 73 1.28 0.04 -5.15
CA GLY A 73 0.58 -1.03 -5.86
C GLY A 73 -0.54 -1.71 -5.06
N CYS A 74 -0.87 -1.22 -3.86
CA CYS A 74 -1.99 -1.73 -3.07
C CYS A 74 -3.34 -1.35 -3.69
N HIS A 75 -4.36 -2.18 -3.40
CA HIS A 75 -5.75 -1.89 -3.75
C HIS A 75 -6.22 -0.54 -3.18
N PRO A 76 -7.15 0.19 -3.84
CA PRO A 76 -7.62 1.50 -3.37
C PRO A 76 -8.21 1.51 -1.95
N ASN A 77 -8.82 0.39 -1.53
CA ASN A 77 -9.34 0.19 -0.18
C ASN A 77 -8.34 -0.51 0.76
N ALA A 78 -7.05 -0.39 0.49
CA ALA A 78 -5.99 -0.90 1.35
C ALA A 78 -5.02 0.22 1.74
N ALA A 79 -4.55 0.17 2.98
CA ALA A 79 -3.43 0.94 3.46
C ALA A 79 -2.12 0.28 3.01
N CYS A 80 -1.21 1.11 2.50
CA CYS A 80 0.16 0.72 2.17
C CYS A 80 1.10 1.05 3.34
N THR A 81 2.02 0.13 3.63
CA THR A 81 3.14 0.33 4.56
C THR A 81 4.37 -0.39 4.03
N HIS A 82 5.58 0.08 4.39
CA HIS A 82 6.82 -0.64 4.14
C HIS A 82 7.83 -0.38 5.27
N PRO A 83 8.79 -1.28 5.50
CA PRO A 83 9.94 -1.00 6.36
C PRO A 83 10.80 0.12 5.76
N ALA A 84 11.41 0.96 6.62
CA ALA A 84 12.16 2.14 6.17
C ALA A 84 13.29 1.83 5.16
N ASP A 85 13.93 0.66 5.30
CA ASP A 85 15.09 0.26 4.49
C ASP A 85 14.80 -0.95 3.59
N SER A 86 13.54 -1.15 3.18
CA SER A 86 13.15 -2.24 2.28
C SER A 86 12.19 -1.77 1.19
N ASN A 87 12.24 -2.48 0.05
CA ASN A 87 11.26 -2.35 -1.02
C ASN A 87 10.03 -3.25 -0.79
N ASP A 88 9.98 -3.97 0.33
CA ASP A 88 8.86 -4.83 0.68
C ASP A 88 7.65 -3.99 1.08
N VAL A 89 6.62 -4.01 0.24
CA VAL A 89 5.33 -3.35 0.50
C VAL A 89 4.37 -4.33 1.17
N THR A 90 3.73 -3.88 2.25
CA THR A 90 2.63 -4.57 2.91
C THR A 90 1.34 -3.78 2.70
N CYS A 91 0.36 -4.43 2.06
CA CYS A 91 -0.99 -3.90 1.88
C CYS A 91 -1.94 -4.53 2.90
N THR A 92 -2.67 -3.70 3.63
CA THR A 92 -3.69 -4.16 4.60
C THR A 92 -5.03 -3.52 4.25
N CYS A 93 -6.09 -4.30 4.11
CA CYS A 93 -7.41 -3.75 3.83
C CYS A 93 -7.83 -2.76 4.92
N ASN A 94 -8.39 -1.64 4.47
CA ASN A 94 -8.94 -0.62 5.37
C ASN A 94 -10.11 -1.19 6.16
N ALA A 95 -10.41 -0.57 7.29
CA ALA A 95 -11.52 -1.00 8.11
C ALA A 95 -12.84 -1.00 7.30
N GLY A 96 -13.62 -2.07 7.45
CA GLY A 96 -14.81 -2.32 6.63
C GLY A 96 -14.56 -3.21 5.40
N TYR A 97 -13.30 -3.52 5.09
CA TYR A 97 -12.93 -4.38 3.96
C TYR A 97 -12.16 -5.62 4.39
N ALA A 98 -12.49 -6.75 3.77
CA ALA A 98 -11.78 -8.02 3.89
C ALA A 98 -10.94 -8.30 2.64
N MET A 99 -9.89 -9.11 2.80
CA MET A 99 -9.21 -9.70 1.65
C MET A 99 -10.20 -10.57 0.87
N SER A 100 -10.17 -10.46 -0.46
CA SER A 100 -10.98 -11.35 -1.30
C SER A 100 -10.45 -12.78 -1.19
N GLU A 101 -11.34 -13.77 -1.29
CA GLU A 101 -10.96 -15.20 -1.34
C GLU A 101 -9.96 -15.52 -2.47
N SER A 102 -9.88 -14.67 -3.50
CA SER A 102 -8.94 -14.82 -4.62
C SER A 102 -7.58 -14.16 -4.35
N SER A 103 -7.45 -13.38 -3.28
CA SER A 103 -6.20 -12.74 -2.86
C SER A 103 -5.39 -13.74 -2.06
N VAL A 104 -4.29 -14.22 -2.63
CA VAL A 104 -3.38 -15.15 -1.93
C VAL A 104 -2.05 -14.45 -1.72
N GLY A 105 -1.65 -14.32 -0.46
CA GLY A 105 -0.30 -13.88 -0.07
C GLY A 105 -0.24 -12.48 0.54
N THR A 106 0.97 -12.10 0.91
CA THR A 106 1.35 -10.77 1.41
C THR A 106 1.97 -9.96 0.27
N GLY A 107 1.68 -8.67 0.18
CA GLY A 107 2.27 -7.80 -0.85
C GLY A 107 1.22 -6.99 -1.60
N THR A 108 1.51 -6.65 -2.85
CA THR A 108 0.69 -5.77 -3.69
C THR A 108 -0.53 -6.44 -4.32
N GLN A 109 -0.66 -7.77 -4.21
CA GLN A 109 -1.74 -8.55 -4.82
C GLN A 109 -2.98 -8.69 -3.92
N VAL A 110 -3.15 -7.82 -2.93
CA VAL A 110 -4.31 -7.83 -2.05
C VAL A 110 -5.49 -7.16 -2.75
N GLU A 111 -6.60 -7.86 -2.97
CA GLU A 111 -7.88 -7.25 -3.29
C GLU A 111 -8.72 -7.09 -2.03
N CYS A 112 -9.26 -5.89 -1.81
CA CYS A 112 -10.10 -5.60 -0.65
C CYS A 112 -11.56 -5.46 -1.07
N LYS A 113 -12.42 -6.33 -0.55
CA LYS A 113 -13.86 -6.31 -0.76
C LYS A 113 -14.56 -5.91 0.53
N ASP A 114 -15.62 -5.12 0.39
CA ASP A 114 -16.49 -4.77 1.51
C ASP A 114 -16.92 -6.04 2.27
N TYR A 115 -16.86 -6.04 3.60
CA TYR A 115 -17.27 -7.19 4.41
C TYR A 115 -18.67 -7.69 4.05
N CYS A 116 -19.62 -6.79 3.78
CA CYS A 116 -20.97 -7.14 3.39
C CYS A 116 -21.06 -7.77 1.99
N ALA A 117 -20.07 -7.52 1.12
CA ALA A 117 -19.98 -8.20 -0.17
C ALA A 117 -19.40 -9.61 -0.06
N VAL A 118 -18.73 -9.95 1.05
CA VAL A 118 -18.14 -11.27 1.30
C VAL A 118 -19.02 -12.04 2.28
N GLY A 119 -19.79 -13.02 1.77
CA GLY A 119 -20.64 -13.85 2.62
C GLY A 119 -21.68 -13.07 3.44
N ASN A 120 -22.19 -11.95 2.91
CA ASN A 120 -23.11 -11.03 3.58
C ASN A 120 -22.59 -10.53 4.95
N GLY A 121 -21.27 -10.40 5.12
CA GLY A 121 -20.65 -10.07 6.40
C GLY A 121 -20.97 -11.08 7.51
N GLY A 122 -21.35 -12.31 7.17
CA GLY A 122 -21.82 -13.33 8.12
C GLY A 122 -23.27 -13.17 8.58
N CYS A 123 -23.98 -12.15 8.11
CA CYS A 123 -25.39 -11.96 8.41
C CYS A 123 -26.27 -13.06 7.81
N ASP A 124 -27.41 -13.32 8.46
CA ASP A 124 -28.46 -14.20 7.94
C ASP A 124 -28.88 -13.80 6.51
N PRO A 125 -29.23 -14.75 5.61
CA PRO A 125 -29.70 -14.42 4.26
C PRO A 125 -30.89 -13.46 4.20
N HIS A 126 -31.71 -13.42 5.25
CA HIS A 126 -32.84 -12.53 5.42
C HIS A 126 -32.52 -11.24 6.19
N ALA A 127 -31.23 -10.98 6.47
CA ALA A 127 -30.75 -9.72 6.99
C ALA A 127 -30.01 -8.91 5.90
N ASP A 128 -30.07 -7.59 6.03
CA ASP A 128 -29.21 -6.64 5.34
C ASP A 128 -27.95 -6.41 6.19
N CYS A 129 -26.79 -6.45 5.52
CA CYS A 129 -25.51 -6.16 6.14
C CYS A 129 -25.14 -4.68 5.95
N SER A 130 -24.57 -4.09 6.99
CA SER A 130 -23.95 -2.76 6.98
C SER A 130 -22.78 -2.70 7.96
N HIS A 131 -21.90 -1.72 7.83
CA HIS A 131 -20.89 -1.41 8.84
C HIS A 131 -20.70 0.10 8.97
N PRO A 132 -20.30 0.62 10.13
CA PRO A 132 -19.88 2.01 10.25
C PRO A 132 -18.64 2.31 9.39
N ASP A 133 -18.51 3.54 8.93
CA ASP A 133 -17.29 3.99 8.26
C ASP A 133 -16.07 3.80 9.18
N ASN A 134 -14.97 3.30 8.61
CA ASN A 134 -13.71 3.08 9.33
C ASN A 134 -13.81 2.10 10.53
N SER A 135 -14.80 1.20 10.56
CA SER A 135 -14.89 0.11 11.54
C SER A 135 -14.93 -1.25 10.86
N ASN A 136 -14.41 -2.28 11.55
CA ASN A 136 -14.58 -3.68 11.16
C ASN A 136 -15.88 -4.29 11.72
N ASP A 137 -16.68 -3.50 12.44
CA ASP A 137 -17.93 -3.96 13.04
C ASP A 137 -18.98 -4.18 11.96
N VAL A 138 -19.48 -5.41 11.86
CA VAL A 138 -20.63 -5.73 10.99
C VAL A 138 -21.93 -5.63 11.78
N LYS A 139 -22.90 -4.91 11.22
CA LYS A 139 -24.28 -4.80 11.69
C LYS A 139 -25.21 -5.52 10.72
N CYS A 140 -25.99 -6.44 11.25
CA CYS A 140 -27.02 -7.17 10.54
C CYS A 140 -28.41 -6.68 10.96
N GLU A 141 -29.29 -6.37 10.01
CA GLU A 141 -30.66 -5.93 10.28
C GLU A 141 -31.66 -6.77 9.49
N CYS A 142 -32.62 -7.41 10.16
CA CYS A 142 -33.59 -8.26 9.48
C CYS A 142 -34.44 -7.44 8.49
N LYS A 143 -34.62 -7.98 7.28
CA LYS A 143 -35.49 -7.42 6.25
C LYS A 143 -36.94 -7.38 6.74
N ALA A 144 -37.74 -6.51 6.12
CA ALA A 144 -39.17 -6.41 6.44
C ALA A 144 -39.89 -7.77 6.38
N GLY A 145 -40.69 -8.08 7.39
CA GLY A 145 -41.38 -9.38 7.54
C GLY A 145 -40.57 -10.45 8.29
N TRP A 146 -39.33 -10.15 8.67
CA TRP A 146 -38.47 -11.00 9.48
C TRP A 146 -38.14 -10.31 10.81
N ALA A 147 -38.10 -11.08 11.89
CA ALA A 147 -37.71 -10.61 13.21
C ALA A 147 -36.46 -11.35 13.68
N MET A 148 -35.63 -10.69 14.49
CA MET A 148 -34.54 -11.37 15.16
C MET A 148 -35.09 -12.47 16.06
N SER A 149 -34.62 -13.71 15.87
CA SER A 149 -34.90 -14.82 16.77
C SER A 149 -33.67 -15.11 17.62
N GLY A 150 -33.81 -14.97 18.93
CA GLY A 150 -32.72 -15.14 19.89
C GLY A 150 -32.62 -14.00 20.90
N PRO A 151 -31.66 -14.06 21.85
CA PRO A 151 -31.47 -12.99 22.82
C PRO A 151 -31.19 -11.67 22.10
N ALA A 152 -31.91 -10.62 22.48
CA ALA A 152 -31.88 -9.26 21.91
C ALA A 152 -30.52 -8.53 22.02
N THR A 153 -29.45 -9.26 22.36
CA THR A 153 -28.06 -8.81 22.37
C THR A 153 -27.36 -9.02 21.02
N ALA A 154 -28.04 -9.51 19.98
CA ALA A 154 -27.47 -9.70 18.65
C ALA A 154 -27.29 -8.38 17.88
N THR A 155 -26.72 -7.35 18.50
CA THR A 155 -25.88 -6.40 17.77
C THR A 155 -24.57 -7.12 17.45
N GLY A 156 -24.43 -7.56 16.20
CA GLY A 156 -23.25 -8.26 15.71
C GLY A 156 -23.59 -9.29 14.63
N ILE A 157 -22.54 -9.89 14.08
CA ILE A 157 -22.40 -10.84 12.96
C ILE A 157 -23.37 -12.07 12.96
N GLN A 158 -24.31 -12.18 13.89
CA GLN A 158 -25.15 -13.38 14.10
C GLN A 158 -26.65 -13.07 14.27
N ALA A 159 -27.16 -11.94 13.77
CA ALA A 159 -28.60 -11.71 13.78
C ALA A 159 -29.31 -12.80 12.94
N VAL A 160 -29.94 -13.77 13.62
CA VAL A 160 -30.75 -14.82 12.98
C VAL A 160 -32.13 -14.27 12.74
N CYS A 161 -32.61 -14.35 11.51
CA CYS A 161 -33.90 -13.79 11.12
C CYS A 161 -34.93 -14.90 10.96
N SER A 162 -36.05 -14.79 11.65
CA SER A 162 -37.19 -15.72 11.53
C SER A 162 -38.43 -14.99 11.07
N GLY A 163 -39.21 -15.64 10.20
CA GLY A 163 -40.44 -15.06 9.67
C GLY A 163 -41.41 -14.68 10.80
N MET A 164 -41.97 -13.47 10.72
CA MET A 164 -43.01 -13.06 11.64
C MET A 164 -44.24 -13.93 11.41
N LEU A 165 -44.65 -14.69 12.43
CA LEU A 165 -45.95 -15.36 12.40
C LEU A 165 -47.03 -14.29 12.22
N PRO A 166 -48.08 -14.55 11.41
CA PRO A 166 -49.19 -13.62 11.31
C PRO A 166 -49.73 -13.37 12.71
N ILE A 167 -49.83 -12.10 13.08
CA ILE A 167 -50.53 -11.69 14.29
C ILE A 167 -51.99 -12.03 14.03
N GLU A 168 -52.46 -13.19 14.49
CA GLU A 168 -53.89 -13.49 14.51
C GLU A 168 -54.55 -12.42 15.38
N THR A 169 -55.20 -11.46 14.72
CA THR A 169 -56.06 -10.48 15.36
C THR A 169 -57.30 -11.24 15.82
N ARG A 170 -57.31 -11.62 17.11
CA ARG A 170 -58.50 -12.12 17.80
C ARG A 170 -59.51 -11.00 18.02
#